data_AF-A0A3D2RTI1-F1
#
_entry.id   AF-A0A3D2RTI1-F1
#
_cell.length_a   1.000
_cell.length_b   1.000
_cell.length_c   1.000
_cell.angle_alpha   90.00
_cell.angle_beta   90.00
_cell.angle_gamma   90.00
#
_symmetry.space_group_name_H-M   'P 1'
#
loop_
_entity.id
_entity.type
_entity.pdbx_description
1 polymer ?
#
loop_
_entity_poly.entity_id
_entity_poly.type
_entity_poly.pdbx_seq_one_letter_code
_entity_poly.pdbx_strand_id
1 'polypeptide(L)'
;GLRAGLGEGGGHGWLLAQQIVHGESCYDTWCLDPRRFTSHTNVEMTSLKAIEDYQNEFRFHFPHEHRPAARPAKTTSLTPVMAAKNASFTVVNGWERVEYFKPSEDFQPSLSFHFDETFDIVAKEVSNVRDNVGLCEVNGFNRFEITGSDSQSFIDRLFCGNITHKPGRVGLGYLLNDFGMVKSEATIANIPAS
;
A
#
# COMPACT_ATOMS: atom_id res chain seq x y z
N GLY A 1 -13.17 -4.48 -14.16
CA GLY A 1 -13.11 -5.02 -15.53
C GLY A 1 -12.25 -6.25 -15.51
N LEU A 2 -12.64 -7.31 -16.22
CA LEU A 2 -11.84 -8.52 -16.36
C LEU A 2 -11.08 -8.46 -17.68
N ARG A 3 -9.78 -8.77 -17.65
CA ARG A 3 -8.94 -8.79 -18.86
C ARG A 3 -9.18 -10.06 -19.67
N ALA A 4 -9.14 -11.23 -19.03
CA ALA A 4 -9.35 -12.53 -19.68
C ALA A 4 -10.61 -13.23 -19.13
N GLY A 5 -11.78 -12.62 -19.37
CA GLY A 5 -13.05 -13.06 -18.77
C GLY A 5 -13.43 -14.52 -19.02
N LEU A 6 -13.06 -15.12 -20.17
CA LEU A 6 -13.32 -16.52 -20.46
C LEU A 6 -12.44 -17.47 -19.62
N GLY A 7 -11.14 -17.16 -19.50
CA GLY A 7 -10.19 -18.00 -18.78
C GLY A 7 -10.30 -17.86 -17.26
N GLU A 8 -10.59 -16.65 -16.78
CA GLU A 8 -10.64 -16.34 -15.35
C GLU A 8 -12.06 -16.45 -14.76
N GLY A 9 -13.10 -16.43 -15.60
CA GLY A 9 -14.49 -16.26 -15.18
C GLY A 9 -15.01 -17.34 -14.24
N GLY A 10 -14.64 -18.61 -14.47
CA GLY A 10 -15.04 -19.72 -13.59
C GLY A 10 -14.50 -19.56 -12.16
N GLY A 11 -13.21 -19.23 -12.04
CA GLY A 11 -12.56 -18.99 -10.74
C GLY A 11 -13.13 -17.77 -10.02
N HIS A 12 -13.28 -16.65 -10.72
CA HIS A 12 -13.88 -15.44 -10.15
C HIS A 12 -15.33 -15.66 -9.70
N GLY A 13 -16.14 -16.39 -10.48
CA GLY A 13 -17.51 -16.73 -10.11
C GLY A 13 -17.56 -17.58 -8.85
N TRP A 14 -16.67 -18.57 -8.73
CA TRP A 14 -16.57 -19.42 -7.54
C TRP A 14 -16.10 -18.65 -6.29
N LEU A 15 -15.14 -17.74 -6.43
CA LEU A 15 -14.69 -16.87 -5.33
C LEU A 15 -15.80 -15.92 -4.87
N LEU A 16 -16.51 -15.28 -5.82
CA LEU A 16 -17.61 -14.38 -5.50
C LEU A 16 -18.78 -15.12 -4.83
N ALA A 17 -19.11 -16.33 -5.31
CA ALA A 17 -20.15 -17.16 -4.69
C ALA A 17 -19.81 -17.49 -3.22
N GLN A 18 -18.55 -17.81 -2.92
CA GLN A 18 -18.11 -18.01 -1.54
C GLN A 18 -18.25 -16.74 -0.70
N GLN A 19 -17.82 -15.59 -1.21
CA GLN A 19 -17.98 -14.32 -0.50
C GLN A 19 -19.45 -14.01 -0.17
N ILE A 20 -20.38 -14.29 -1.09
CA ILE A 20 -21.81 -14.08 -0.88
C ILE A 20 -22.37 -15.03 0.19
N VAL A 21 -21.98 -16.31 0.14
CA VAL A 21 -22.57 -17.36 1.01
C VAL A 21 -21.91 -17.40 2.39
N HIS A 22 -20.61 -17.18 2.47
CA HIS A 22 -19.79 -17.35 3.67
C HIS A 22 -19.25 -16.03 4.23
N GLY A 23 -19.48 -14.90 3.55
CA GLY A 23 -18.87 -13.61 3.89
C GLY A 23 -17.44 -13.45 3.40
N GLU A 24 -16.79 -14.53 2.96
CA GLU A 24 -15.43 -14.53 2.42
C GLU A 24 -15.11 -15.74 1.54
N SER A 25 -13.97 -15.68 0.85
CA SER A 25 -13.43 -16.76 0.02
C SER A 25 -12.29 -17.51 0.71
N CYS A 26 -12.07 -18.76 0.33
CA CYS A 26 -10.96 -19.58 0.85
C CYS A 26 -9.55 -19.04 0.51
N TYR A 27 -9.44 -18.15 -0.47
CA TYR A 27 -8.20 -17.47 -0.85
C TYR A 27 -8.29 -15.97 -0.58
N ASP A 28 -7.13 -15.35 -0.40
CA ASP A 28 -7.04 -13.89 -0.31
C ASP A 28 -7.40 -13.25 -1.66
N THR A 29 -8.41 -12.40 -1.65
CA THR A 29 -8.92 -11.67 -2.82
C THR A 29 -8.60 -10.19 -2.77
N TRP A 30 -7.70 -9.73 -1.89
CA TRP A 30 -7.36 -8.30 -1.76
C TRP A 30 -6.98 -7.66 -3.09
N CYS A 31 -6.19 -8.35 -3.93
CA CYS A 31 -5.78 -7.86 -5.24
C CYS A 31 -6.95 -7.62 -6.23
N LEU A 32 -8.12 -8.21 -5.95
CA LEU A 32 -9.33 -8.09 -6.75
C LEU A 32 -10.40 -7.21 -6.10
N ASP A 33 -10.24 -6.83 -4.83
CA ASP A 33 -11.22 -6.04 -4.09
C ASP A 33 -11.46 -4.69 -4.81
N PRO A 34 -12.72 -4.32 -5.09
CA PRO A 34 -13.02 -3.05 -5.77
C PRO A 34 -12.68 -1.83 -4.91
N ARG A 35 -12.61 -1.98 -3.58
CA ARG A 35 -12.30 -0.91 -2.61
C ARG A 35 -10.82 -0.57 -2.55
N ARG A 36 -9.95 -1.31 -3.25
CA ARG A 36 -8.51 -0.99 -3.35
C ARG A 36 -8.24 0.32 -4.10
N PHE A 37 -9.22 0.80 -4.86
CA PHE A 37 -9.19 2.09 -5.52
C PHE A 37 -9.93 3.13 -4.67
N THR A 38 -9.36 4.32 -4.51
CA THR A 38 -9.96 5.42 -3.75
C THR A 38 -10.29 6.60 -4.64
N SER A 39 -10.73 7.72 -4.07
CA SER A 39 -11.09 8.97 -4.77
C SER A 39 -10.13 9.49 -5.86
N HIS A 40 -8.86 9.08 -5.88
CA HIS A 40 -7.90 9.50 -6.90
C HIS A 40 -8.09 8.83 -8.27
N THR A 41 -8.72 7.65 -8.32
CA THR A 41 -8.91 6.91 -9.57
C THR A 41 -10.12 7.42 -10.33
N ASN A 42 -9.99 8.59 -10.94
CA ASN A 42 -11.01 9.17 -11.80
C ASN A 42 -11.00 8.53 -13.21
N VAL A 43 -11.92 8.98 -14.07
CA VAL A 43 -12.07 8.47 -15.44
C VAL A 43 -10.80 8.68 -16.27
N GLU A 44 -10.15 9.82 -16.13
CA GLU A 44 -8.93 10.16 -16.87
C GLU A 44 -7.75 9.26 -16.49
N MET A 45 -7.47 9.15 -15.18
CA MET A 45 -6.43 8.24 -14.66
C MET A 45 -6.69 6.80 -15.09
N THR A 46 -7.94 6.36 -15.00
CA THR A 46 -8.33 5.01 -15.41
C THR A 46 -8.08 4.78 -16.90
N SER A 47 -8.37 5.77 -17.74
CA SER A 47 -8.15 5.70 -19.18
C SER A 47 -6.66 5.60 -19.52
N LEU A 48 -5.83 6.47 -18.93
CA LEU A 48 -4.39 6.47 -19.13
C LEU A 48 -3.73 5.18 -18.64
N LYS A 49 -4.11 4.69 -17.45
CA LYS A 49 -3.59 3.43 -16.91
C LYS A 49 -4.06 2.21 -17.69
N ALA A 50 -5.29 2.19 -18.20
CA ALA A 50 -5.77 1.10 -19.04
C ALA A 50 -4.99 1.01 -20.36
N ILE A 51 -4.68 2.16 -20.98
CA ILE A 51 -3.83 2.21 -22.19
C ILE A 51 -2.42 1.70 -21.88
N GLU A 52 -1.81 2.18 -20.79
CA GLU A 52 -0.47 1.75 -20.39
C GLU A 52 -0.41 0.25 -20.08
N ASP A 53 -1.41 -0.30 -19.38
CA ASP A 53 -1.47 -1.73 -19.07
C ASP A 53 -1.60 -2.57 -20.35
N TYR A 54 -2.44 -2.13 -21.29
CA TYR A 54 -2.59 -2.80 -22.59
C TYR A 54 -1.32 -2.76 -23.45
N GLN A 55 -0.59 -1.63 -23.44
CA GLN A 55 0.70 -1.52 -24.14
C GLN A 55 1.78 -2.48 -23.60
N ASN A 56 1.66 -2.87 -22.33
CA ASN A 56 2.59 -3.75 -21.64
C ASN A 56 2.07 -5.19 -21.50
N GLU A 57 1.00 -5.54 -22.22
CA GLU A 57 0.24 -6.78 -22.02
C GLU A 57 1.08 -8.06 -22.03
N PHE A 58 2.07 -8.11 -22.92
CA PHE A 58 2.97 -9.25 -23.15
C PHE A 58 4.43 -8.92 -22.86
N ARG A 59 4.69 -7.86 -22.10
CA ARG A 59 6.04 -7.52 -21.63
C ARG A 59 6.26 -8.14 -20.26
N PHE A 60 7.51 -8.50 -19.98
CA PHE A 60 7.90 -8.86 -18.63
C PHE A 60 7.77 -7.65 -17.72
N HIS A 61 7.01 -7.81 -16.63
CA HIS A 61 6.98 -6.83 -15.56
C HIS A 61 8.19 -7.10 -14.64
N PHE A 62 9.14 -6.17 -14.63
CA PHE A 62 10.35 -6.34 -13.83
C PHE A 62 10.09 -5.93 -12.37
N PRO A 63 10.82 -6.53 -11.41
CA PRO A 63 10.93 -5.95 -10.07
C PRO A 63 11.35 -4.48 -10.16
N HIS A 64 10.80 -3.64 -9.28
CA HIS A 64 11.09 -2.21 -9.21
C HIS A 64 10.73 -1.39 -10.46
N GLU A 65 9.98 -1.95 -11.41
CA GLU A 65 9.44 -1.21 -12.55
C GLU A 65 8.35 -0.22 -12.10
N HIS A 66 8.55 1.06 -12.41
CA HIS A 66 7.58 2.12 -12.12
C HIS A 66 6.98 2.69 -13.40
N ARG A 67 5.68 2.49 -13.58
CA ARG A 67 4.98 2.92 -14.79
C ARG A 67 4.44 4.37 -14.68
N PRO A 68 4.81 5.28 -15.60
CA PRO A 68 4.63 6.72 -15.40
C PRO A 68 3.21 7.25 -15.68
N ALA A 69 2.35 6.54 -16.41
CA ALA A 69 1.07 7.10 -16.82
C ALA A 69 0.20 7.52 -15.62
N ALA A 70 -0.47 8.66 -15.74
CA ALA A 70 -1.34 9.25 -14.70
C ALA A 70 -0.66 9.58 -13.36
N ARG A 71 0.68 9.71 -13.33
CA ARG A 71 1.41 10.22 -12.15
C ARG A 71 1.73 11.72 -12.31
N PRO A 72 1.77 12.48 -11.20
CA PRO A 72 1.43 12.06 -9.83
C PRO A 72 -0.09 12.13 -9.56
N ALA A 73 -0.63 11.19 -8.77
CA ALA A 73 -2.05 11.18 -8.40
C ALA A 73 -2.32 11.80 -7.01
N LYS A 74 -1.49 11.47 -6.01
CA LYS A 74 -1.51 12.09 -4.68
C LYS A 74 -0.09 12.43 -4.24
N THR A 75 0.09 13.64 -3.74
CA THR A 75 1.37 14.15 -3.24
C THR A 75 1.18 14.76 -1.85
N THR A 76 2.26 14.83 -1.10
CA THR A 76 2.34 15.60 0.15
C THR A 76 3.08 16.91 -0.08
N SER A 77 3.03 17.83 0.89
CA SER A 77 3.85 19.04 0.89
C SER A 77 5.36 18.76 0.91
N LEU A 78 5.79 17.56 1.31
CA LEU A 78 7.19 17.16 1.29
C LEU A 78 7.66 16.64 -0.08
N THR A 79 6.74 16.22 -0.95
CA THR A 79 7.08 15.71 -2.30
C THR A 79 8.05 16.63 -3.07
N PRO A 80 7.78 17.94 -3.26
CA PRO A 80 8.72 18.81 -3.97
C PRO A 80 10.05 19.01 -3.21
N VAL A 81 10.02 18.98 -1.87
CA VAL A 81 11.22 19.10 -1.03
C VAL A 81 12.13 17.89 -1.19
N MET A 82 11.54 16.68 -1.24
CA MET A 82 12.26 15.43 -1.44
C MET A 82 12.76 15.29 -2.89
N ALA A 83 11.96 15.71 -3.88
CA ALA A 83 12.37 15.74 -5.28
C ALA A 83 13.62 16.61 -5.49
N ALA A 84 13.68 17.79 -4.85
CA ALA A 84 14.86 18.65 -4.85
C ALA A 84 16.10 18.03 -4.18
N LYS A 85 15.94 16.93 -3.43
CA LYS A 85 17.02 16.12 -2.86
C LYS A 85 17.31 14.85 -3.67
N ASN A 86 16.85 14.78 -4.92
CA ASN A 86 16.98 13.63 -5.81
C ASN A 86 16.22 12.38 -5.35
N ALA A 87 15.10 12.52 -4.62
CA ALA A 87 14.27 11.36 -4.29
C ALA A 87 13.77 10.64 -5.55
N SER A 88 13.87 9.32 -5.55
CA SER A 88 13.14 8.43 -6.45
C SER A 88 11.80 8.08 -5.82
N PHE A 89 10.72 8.04 -6.61
CA PHE A 89 9.36 7.84 -6.10
C PHE A 89 8.69 6.58 -6.69
N THR A 90 7.99 5.86 -5.82
CA THR A 90 7.02 4.79 -6.14
C THR A 90 5.60 5.24 -5.85
N VAL A 91 4.62 4.42 -6.21
CA VAL A 91 3.21 4.65 -5.95
C VAL A 91 2.66 3.67 -4.92
N VAL A 92 2.08 4.18 -3.83
CA VAL A 92 1.32 3.39 -2.86
C VAL A 92 -0.10 3.93 -2.75
N ASN A 93 -1.07 3.21 -3.32
CA ASN A 93 -2.48 3.62 -3.37
C ASN A 93 -2.67 5.09 -3.86
N GLY A 94 -1.94 5.44 -4.92
CA GLY A 94 -1.92 6.77 -5.54
C GLY A 94 -0.93 7.76 -4.93
N TRP A 95 -0.38 7.50 -3.74
CA TRP A 95 0.61 8.36 -3.10
C TRP A 95 2.00 8.17 -3.69
N GLU A 96 2.63 9.27 -4.08
CA GLU A 96 4.05 9.35 -4.41
C GLU A 96 4.87 9.16 -3.12
N ARG A 97 5.54 8.01 -2.97
CA ARG A 97 6.35 7.67 -1.80
C ARG A 97 7.81 7.55 -2.20
N VAL A 98 8.71 8.12 -1.41
CA VAL A 98 10.16 7.99 -1.63
C VAL A 98 10.57 6.53 -1.47
N GLU A 99 11.32 5.99 -2.43
CA GLU A 99 11.98 4.69 -2.32
C GLU A 99 13.42 4.82 -1.83
N TYR A 100 14.18 5.73 -2.44
CA TYR A 100 15.58 6.01 -2.13
C TYR A 100 15.98 7.38 -2.69
N PHE A 101 17.13 7.89 -2.28
CA PHE A 101 17.70 9.13 -2.83
C PHE A 101 18.78 8.84 -3.87
N LYS A 102 18.54 9.29 -5.10
CA LYS A 102 19.44 9.06 -6.23
C LYS A 102 20.76 9.84 -6.05
N PRO A 103 21.90 9.29 -6.50
CA PRO A 103 23.20 9.98 -6.46
C PRO A 103 23.24 11.19 -7.42
N SER A 104 22.43 11.17 -8.48
CA SER A 104 22.28 12.25 -9.45
C SER A 104 20.85 12.26 -10.03
N GLU A 105 20.48 13.34 -10.72
CA GLU A 105 19.14 13.49 -11.28
C GLU A 105 18.86 12.48 -12.41
N ASP A 106 19.87 12.19 -13.21
CA ASP A 106 19.88 11.30 -14.38
C ASP A 106 20.07 9.82 -14.04
N PHE A 107 20.33 9.48 -12.77
CA PHE A 107 20.45 8.11 -12.33
C PHE A 107 19.15 7.33 -12.59
N GLN A 108 19.27 6.21 -13.32
CA GLN A 108 18.20 5.27 -13.61
C GLN A 108 18.78 3.86 -13.43
N PRO A 109 18.32 3.09 -12.42
CA PRO A 109 18.79 1.72 -12.26
C PRO A 109 18.26 0.84 -13.38
N SER A 110 19.00 -0.21 -13.69
CA SER A 110 18.63 -1.20 -14.69
C SER A 110 17.49 -2.08 -14.16
N LEU A 111 16.44 -2.29 -14.96
CA LEU A 111 15.40 -3.27 -14.62
C LEU A 111 15.95 -4.69 -14.76
N SER A 112 15.99 -5.42 -13.66
CA SER A 112 16.62 -6.74 -13.57
C SER A 112 15.91 -7.64 -12.54
N PHE A 113 16.13 -8.95 -12.65
CA PHE A 113 15.74 -9.93 -11.62
C PHE A 113 16.85 -10.17 -10.57
N HIS A 114 17.96 -9.46 -10.69
CA HIS A 114 19.09 -9.49 -9.75
C HIS A 114 19.19 -8.17 -8.99
N PHE A 115 20.10 -8.09 -8.02
CA PHE A 115 20.47 -6.82 -7.42
C PHE A 115 20.95 -5.84 -8.51
N ASP A 116 20.49 -4.61 -8.40
CA ASP A 116 20.75 -3.52 -9.33
C ASP A 116 21.62 -2.44 -8.66
N GLU A 117 21.79 -1.32 -9.35
CA GLU A 117 22.59 -0.19 -8.90
C GLU A 117 22.03 0.51 -7.65
N THR A 118 20.80 0.19 -7.22
CA THR A 118 20.20 0.74 -5.99
C THR A 118 20.66 0.02 -4.73
N PHE A 119 21.21 -1.20 -4.84
CA PHE A 119 21.56 -2.04 -3.69
C PHE A 119 22.49 -1.32 -2.70
N ASP A 120 23.60 -0.76 -3.19
CA ASP A 120 24.57 -0.06 -2.33
C ASP A 120 24.03 1.29 -1.83
N ILE A 121 23.14 1.93 -2.58
CA ILE A 121 22.48 3.18 -2.18
C ILE A 121 21.59 2.91 -0.96
N VAL A 122 20.71 1.90 -1.05
CA VAL A 122 19.82 1.51 0.04
C VAL A 122 20.63 0.97 1.22
N ALA A 123 21.70 0.19 0.98
CA ALA A 123 22.58 -0.29 2.05
C ALA A 123 23.21 0.88 2.85
N LYS A 124 23.55 1.98 2.19
CA LYS A 124 24.04 3.19 2.84
C LYS A 124 22.95 3.90 3.65
N GLU A 125 21.72 3.98 3.14
CA GLU A 125 20.59 4.52 3.91
C GLU A 125 20.31 3.69 5.16
N VAL A 126 20.29 2.35 5.04
CA VAL A 126 20.14 1.41 6.15
C VAL A 126 21.27 1.59 7.17
N SER A 127 22.52 1.68 6.72
CA SER A 127 23.67 1.92 7.60
C SER A 127 23.56 3.26 8.32
N ASN A 128 23.07 4.31 7.64
CA ASN A 128 22.85 5.61 8.26
C ASN A 128 21.74 5.57 9.32
N VAL A 129 20.64 4.85 9.10
CA VAL A 129 19.59 4.72 10.13
C VAL A 129 20.09 3.91 11.33
N ARG A 130 20.91 2.90 11.09
CA ARG A 130 21.49 2.07 12.15
C ARG A 130 22.48 2.86 13.02
N ASP A 131 23.36 3.64 12.39
CA ASP A 131 24.51 4.25 13.06
C ASP A 131 24.30 5.74 13.39
N ASN A 132 23.33 6.40 12.76
CA ASN A 132 23.03 7.83 12.92
C ASN A 132 21.51 8.07 13.11
N VAL A 133 20.96 9.07 12.43
CA VAL A 133 19.53 9.41 12.43
C VAL A 133 19.05 9.50 10.98
N GLY A 134 17.90 8.90 10.71
CA GLY A 134 17.21 8.99 9.42
C GLY A 134 15.85 9.67 9.55
N LEU A 135 15.38 10.25 8.45
CA LEU A 135 14.02 10.75 8.32
C LEU A 135 13.33 9.98 7.21
N CYS A 136 12.16 9.42 7.51
CA CYS A 136 11.33 8.69 6.57
C CYS A 136 9.94 9.31 6.56
N GLU A 137 9.45 9.66 5.36
CA GLU A 137 8.06 10.08 5.21
C GLU A 137 7.16 8.84 5.23
N VAL A 138 6.19 8.84 6.14
CA VAL A 138 5.20 7.76 6.30
C VAL A 138 3.85 8.22 5.71
N ASN A 139 3.86 8.63 4.45
CA ASN A 139 2.63 8.90 3.69
C ASN A 139 1.95 7.59 3.28
N GLY A 140 0.72 7.61 2.77
CA GLY A 140 0.04 6.40 2.27
C GLY A 140 -0.46 5.39 3.32
N PHE A 141 -0.16 5.59 4.61
CA PHE A 141 -0.86 4.88 5.69
C PHE A 141 -2.29 5.40 5.83
N ASN A 142 -3.24 4.48 5.95
CA ASN A 142 -4.60 4.83 6.34
C ASN A 142 -4.61 5.25 7.81
N ARG A 143 -5.38 6.29 8.12
CA ARG A 143 -5.55 6.80 9.48
C ARG A 143 -7.04 6.88 9.75
N PHE A 144 -7.47 6.24 10.82
CA PHE A 144 -8.85 6.25 11.28
C PHE A 144 -8.87 6.79 12.69
N GLU A 145 -9.77 7.73 12.93
CA GLU A 145 -10.10 8.19 14.28
C GLU A 145 -11.39 7.48 14.71
N ILE A 146 -11.35 6.82 15.87
CA ILE A 146 -12.49 6.11 16.44
C ILE A 146 -12.83 6.79 17.76
N THR A 147 -13.99 7.43 17.81
CA THR A 147 -14.52 8.12 18.99
C THR A 147 -15.88 7.57 19.36
N GLY A 148 -16.35 7.88 20.58
CA GLY A 148 -17.65 7.43 21.09
C GLY A 148 -17.52 6.67 22.41
N SER A 149 -18.66 6.56 23.11
CA SER A 149 -18.73 5.90 24.42
C SER A 149 -18.49 4.38 24.36
N ASP A 150 -18.64 3.77 23.18
CA ASP A 150 -18.41 2.35 22.93
C ASP A 150 -17.12 2.06 22.15
N SER A 151 -16.27 3.07 21.93
CA SER A 151 -15.01 2.92 21.17
C SER A 151 -14.11 1.79 21.71
N GLN A 152 -13.94 1.69 23.03
CA GLN A 152 -13.12 0.64 23.65
C GLN A 152 -13.68 -0.76 23.43
N SER A 153 -14.99 -0.95 23.65
CA SER A 153 -15.65 -2.24 23.45
C SER A 153 -15.79 -2.60 21.96
N PHE A 154 -15.80 -1.62 21.06
CA PHE A 154 -15.67 -1.84 19.63
C PHE A 154 -14.29 -2.38 19.26
N ILE A 155 -13.22 -1.77 19.77
CA ILE A 155 -11.84 -2.25 19.55
C ILE A 155 -11.65 -3.67 20.08
N ASP A 156 -12.15 -3.97 21.28
CA ASP A 156 -12.04 -5.31 21.89
C ASP A 156 -12.73 -6.41 21.08
N ARG A 157 -13.77 -6.07 20.31
CA ARG A 157 -14.45 -7.02 19.41
C ARG A 157 -13.75 -7.17 18.07
N LEU A 158 -13.02 -6.15 17.62
CA LEU A 158 -12.45 -6.10 16.28
C LEU A 158 -11.06 -6.74 16.20
N PHE A 159 -10.29 -6.66 17.29
CA PHE A 159 -8.90 -7.12 17.33
C PHE A 159 -8.77 -8.40 18.15
N CYS A 160 -7.89 -9.30 17.72
CA CYS A 160 -7.50 -10.43 18.55
C CYS A 160 -6.37 -10.02 19.52
N GLY A 161 -6.47 -10.48 20.75
CA GLY A 161 -5.51 -10.16 21.81
C GLY A 161 -5.88 -8.92 22.61
N ASN A 162 -5.07 -8.61 23.63
CA ASN A 162 -5.35 -7.52 24.55
C ASN A 162 -4.78 -6.20 24.01
N ILE A 163 -5.65 -5.28 23.59
CA ILE A 163 -5.27 -3.91 23.24
C ILE A 163 -5.39 -3.03 24.48
N THR A 164 -4.34 -2.25 24.77
CA THR A 164 -4.33 -1.43 25.98
C THR A 164 -5.26 -0.22 25.87
N HIS A 165 -6.24 -0.14 26.77
CA HIS A 165 -7.13 1.03 26.92
C HIS A 165 -6.54 2.17 27.76
N LYS A 166 -5.26 2.08 28.12
CA LYS A 166 -4.59 3.14 28.88
C LYS A 166 -4.35 4.36 27.98
N PRO A 167 -4.80 5.56 28.37
CA PRO A 167 -4.50 6.78 27.62
C PRO A 167 -3.00 6.98 27.40
N GLY A 168 -2.64 7.51 26.23
CA GLY A 168 -1.26 7.77 25.80
C GLY A 168 -0.46 6.53 25.42
N ARG A 169 -1.10 5.36 25.28
CA ARG A 169 -0.43 4.11 24.90
C ARG A 169 -0.70 3.75 23.45
N VAL A 170 0.28 3.06 22.87
CA VAL A 170 0.25 2.52 21.52
C VAL A 170 0.44 1.01 21.60
N GLY A 171 -0.34 0.27 20.82
CA GLY A 171 -0.23 -1.18 20.69
C GLY A 171 -0.41 -1.63 19.25
N LEU A 172 0.08 -2.83 18.94
CA LEU A 172 -0.14 -3.50 17.66
C LEU A 172 -1.25 -4.52 17.84
N GLY A 173 -2.23 -4.52 16.94
CA GLY A 173 -3.34 -5.45 16.95
C GLY A 173 -3.55 -6.09 15.59
N TYR A 174 -4.05 -7.33 15.61
CA TYR A 174 -4.42 -8.06 14.40
C TYR A 174 -5.94 -8.19 14.32
N LEU A 175 -6.49 -7.99 13.13
CA LEU A 175 -7.89 -8.23 12.83
C LEU A 175 -8.00 -9.60 12.18
N LEU A 176 -8.81 -10.48 12.74
CA LEU A 176 -9.04 -11.82 12.20
C LEU A 176 -10.43 -11.90 11.57
N ASN A 177 -10.61 -12.84 10.65
CA ASN A 177 -11.94 -13.29 10.26
C ASN A 177 -12.46 -14.38 11.21
N ASP A 178 -13.67 -14.86 10.95
CA ASP A 178 -14.33 -15.89 11.77
C ASP A 178 -13.63 -17.27 11.70
N PHE A 179 -12.74 -17.47 10.72
CA PHE A 179 -11.89 -18.67 10.61
C PHE A 179 -10.51 -18.52 11.30
N GLY A 180 -10.23 -17.37 11.92
CA GLY A 180 -8.96 -17.10 12.59
C GLY A 180 -7.81 -16.69 11.66
N MET A 181 -8.10 -16.34 10.40
CA MET A 181 -7.11 -15.86 9.43
C MET A 181 -6.93 -14.35 9.55
N VAL A 182 -5.69 -13.88 9.43
CA VAL A 182 -5.35 -12.46 9.52
C VAL A 182 -5.91 -11.69 8.32
N LYS A 183 -6.78 -10.72 8.58
CA LYS A 183 -7.32 -9.79 7.58
C LYS A 183 -6.53 -8.51 7.49
N SER A 184 -5.98 -8.05 8.61
CA SER A 184 -5.18 -6.83 8.67
C SER A 184 -4.41 -6.77 9.99
N GLU A 185 -3.44 -5.88 10.03
CA GLU A 185 -2.72 -5.44 11.23
C GLU A 185 -2.88 -3.92 11.33
N ALA A 186 -3.08 -3.41 12.54
CA ALA A 186 -3.12 -1.98 12.77
C ALA A 186 -2.35 -1.61 14.03
N THR A 187 -1.77 -0.43 14.02
CA THR A 187 -1.27 0.23 15.22
C THR A 187 -2.41 1.05 15.83
N ILE A 188 -2.79 0.73 17.06
CA ILE A 188 -3.82 1.44 17.82
C ILE A 188 -3.11 2.41 18.76
N ALA A 189 -3.37 3.70 18.59
CA ALA A 189 -2.93 4.75 19.51
C ALA A 189 -4.13 5.26 20.30
N ASN A 190 -4.12 5.08 21.63
CA ASN A 190 -5.13 5.62 22.52
C ASN A 190 -4.73 7.04 22.92
N ILE A 191 -5.22 8.02 22.17
CA ILE A 191 -4.92 9.44 22.35
C ILE A 191 -6.24 10.24 22.41
N PRO A 192 -6.23 11.48 22.94
CA PRO A 192 -7.40 12.35 22.87
C PRO A 192 -7.88 12.53 21.43
N ALA A 193 -9.19 12.75 21.28
CA ALA A 193 -9.77 13.09 19.98
C ALA A 193 -9.16 14.39 19.43
N SER A 194 -9.01 14.44 18.11
CA SER A 194 -8.45 15.58 17.37
C SER A 194 -9.35 16.81 17.30
#